data_AF-A0A146KDV4-F1
#
_entry.id   AF-A0A146KDV4-F1
#
_cell.length_a   1.000
_cell.length_b   1.000
_cell.length_c   1.000
_cell.angle_alpha   90.00
_cell.angle_beta   90.00
_cell.angle_gamma   90.00
#
_symmetry.space_group_name_H-M   'P 1'
#
loop_
_entity.id
_entity.type
_entity.pdbx_description
1 polymer ?
#
loop_
_entity_poly.entity_id
_entity_poly.type
_entity_poly.pdbx_seq_one_letter_code
_entity_poly.pdbx_strand_id
1 'polypeptide(L)'
;IADCINATIINDCNLNGICINNTCQCFIGYDLSDILCTTCLPNFTRSADLQRCIHAENCQFDNQECGNHGKCQPKTPTSPTSEFLCDCDKGYKGKFCSDCSHNYYKINQKCVYKDCISDLNQPTECSNFGKCINQKCSCQNENMNQFCSDCAQNFKFHNKKCRKDLCGDCNQKGVCGYDTFTRSFQCSCHFNYNSSSQCTECSNFYSQESNCRFCLQNYDIQKNCARCINQFDPATNCSSCYKGFSIESSCVDCQFDNFDTQKNCKVCKPNFDFSTNCQTCMSGYKTENGNCVKQNFLMIIIFSSFGGAIFIFCVVAGGFFINKK
;
A
#
# COMPACT_ATOMS: atom_id res chain seq x y z
N ILE A 1 72.35 -30.23 8.45
CA ILE A 1 71.55 -29.66 9.55
C ILE A 1 70.82 -28.49 8.91
N ALA A 2 69.50 -28.60 8.75
CA ALA A 2 68.72 -27.48 8.22
C ALA A 2 68.49 -26.54 9.40
N ASP A 3 69.29 -25.48 9.47
CA ASP A 3 69.14 -24.43 10.47
C ASP A 3 67.94 -23.57 10.08
N CYS A 4 67.02 -23.27 11.00
CA CYS A 4 66.01 -22.25 10.75
C CYS A 4 66.69 -20.88 10.84
N ILE A 5 66.89 -20.19 9.71
CA ILE A 5 67.72 -18.98 9.62
C ILE A 5 66.84 -17.75 9.78
N ASN A 6 66.70 -17.32 11.03
CA ASN A 6 66.44 -15.93 11.44
C ASN A 6 65.43 -15.13 10.57
N ALA A 7 64.16 -15.25 10.94
CA ALA A 7 63.05 -14.27 10.90
C ALA A 7 62.64 -13.54 9.59
N THR A 8 63.42 -13.59 8.50
CA THR A 8 63.09 -12.85 7.25
C THR A 8 62.47 -13.70 6.14
N ILE A 9 62.51 -15.03 6.25
CA ILE A 9 61.85 -15.94 5.30
C ILE A 9 60.67 -16.61 6.01
N ILE A 10 59.46 -16.28 5.55
CA ILE A 10 58.19 -16.84 6.03
C ILE A 10 58.19 -18.33 5.61
N ASN A 11 58.63 -19.26 6.47
CA ASN A 11 58.23 -20.69 6.52
C ASN A 11 59.23 -21.67 7.20
N ASP A 12 60.27 -21.21 7.90
CA ASP A 12 61.37 -22.12 8.34
C ASP A 12 60.97 -23.30 9.24
N CYS A 13 59.83 -23.24 9.96
CA CYS A 13 59.28 -24.35 10.74
C CYS A 13 57.90 -24.84 10.21
N ASN A 14 57.64 -24.67 8.91
CA ASN A 14 56.37 -25.01 8.24
C ASN A 14 55.11 -24.43 8.92
N LEU A 15 55.23 -23.28 9.60
CA LEU A 15 54.17 -22.67 10.42
C LEU A 15 53.70 -23.53 11.61
N ASN A 16 54.43 -24.61 11.92
CA ASN A 16 54.10 -25.61 12.93
C ASN A 16 55.00 -25.53 14.17
N GLY A 17 55.77 -24.45 14.30
CA GLY A 17 56.67 -24.22 15.41
C GLY A 17 57.25 -22.81 15.40
N ILE A 18 58.07 -22.51 16.40
CA ILE A 18 58.79 -21.24 16.54
C ILE A 18 60.29 -21.53 16.43
N CYS A 19 60.99 -20.79 15.57
CA CYS A 19 62.45 -20.90 15.47
C CYS A 19 63.12 -20.22 16.67
N ILE A 20 63.87 -20.96 17.48
CA ILE A 20 64.65 -20.46 18.61
C ILE A 20 66.07 -21.00 18.52
N ASN A 21 67.07 -20.10 18.45
CA ASN A 21 68.49 -20.45 18.34
C ASN A 21 68.79 -21.43 17.19
N ASN A 22 68.26 -21.14 16.00
CA ASN A 22 68.39 -21.97 14.78
C ASN A 22 67.74 -23.36 14.86
N THR A 23 66.96 -23.64 15.89
CA THR A 23 66.21 -24.89 16.05
C THR A 23 64.72 -24.60 16.11
N CYS A 24 63.91 -25.38 15.38
CA CYS A 24 62.46 -25.28 15.48
C CYS A 24 61.97 -25.90 16.81
N GLN A 25 61.31 -25.09 17.63
CA GLN A 25 60.47 -25.57 18.72
C GLN A 25 59.07 -25.84 18.18
N CYS A 26 58.79 -27.10 17.89
CA CYS A 26 57.51 -27.49 17.32
C CYS A 26 56.36 -27.29 18.30
N PHE A 27 55.19 -26.95 17.78
CA PHE A 27 53.95 -26.90 18.55
C PHE A 27 53.52 -28.30 19.00
N ILE A 28 52.58 -28.34 19.93
CA ILE A 28 52.02 -29.58 20.46
C ILE A 28 51.49 -30.48 19.33
N GLY A 29 51.84 -31.77 19.37
CA GLY A 29 51.41 -32.78 18.40
C GLY A 29 52.43 -33.11 17.31
N TYR A 30 53.56 -32.38 17.25
CA TYR A 30 54.66 -32.63 16.32
C TYR A 30 55.84 -33.29 17.01
N ASP A 31 56.56 -34.14 16.27
CA ASP A 31 57.75 -34.80 16.76
C ASP A 31 58.88 -33.78 16.99
N LEU A 32 59.33 -33.66 18.24
CA LEU A 32 60.40 -32.73 18.62
C LEU A 32 61.77 -33.13 18.03
N SER A 33 61.92 -34.36 17.56
CA SER A 33 63.11 -34.80 16.81
C SER A 33 63.09 -34.38 15.35
N ASP A 34 61.93 -33.97 14.82
CA ASP A 34 61.79 -33.42 13.48
C ASP A 34 62.13 -31.93 13.47
N ILE A 35 63.32 -31.62 12.95
CA ILE A 35 63.86 -30.27 12.86
C ILE A 35 62.99 -29.30 12.04
N LEU A 36 62.03 -29.80 11.24
CA LEU A 36 61.13 -28.99 10.41
C LEU A 36 59.66 -29.03 10.84
N CYS A 37 59.32 -29.74 11.93
CA CYS A 37 57.95 -29.86 12.43
C CYS A 37 56.94 -30.33 11.35
N THR A 38 57.32 -31.36 10.59
CA THR A 38 56.49 -31.94 9.51
C THR A 38 55.81 -33.25 9.91
N THR A 39 56.38 -33.96 10.87
CA THR A 39 55.93 -35.28 11.31
C THR A 39 55.11 -35.16 12.60
N CYS A 40 53.94 -35.78 12.61
CA CYS A 40 53.08 -35.85 13.79
C CYS A 40 53.60 -36.89 14.79
N LEU A 41 53.42 -36.61 16.09
CA LEU A 41 53.66 -37.59 17.15
C LEU A 41 52.73 -38.82 17.00
N PRO A 42 53.09 -39.97 17.60
CA PRO A 42 52.16 -41.08 17.75
C PRO A 42 50.83 -40.62 18.37
N ASN A 43 49.70 -41.14 17.88
CA ASN A 43 48.32 -40.73 18.21
C ASN A 43 47.89 -39.35 17.69
N PHE A 44 48.76 -38.65 16.95
CA PHE A 44 48.37 -37.48 16.18
C PHE A 44 48.29 -37.81 14.70
N THR A 45 47.37 -37.17 14.01
CA THR A 45 47.21 -37.27 12.56
C THR A 45 47.16 -35.88 11.95
N ARG A 46 47.46 -35.78 10.66
CA ARG A 46 47.37 -34.50 9.95
C ARG A 46 45.92 -34.20 9.60
N SER A 47 45.40 -33.08 10.08
CA SER A 47 44.09 -32.56 9.69
C SER A 47 44.11 -32.16 8.21
N ALA A 48 43.13 -32.62 7.44
CA ALA A 48 43.01 -32.27 6.02
C ALA A 48 42.82 -30.75 5.83
N ASP A 49 42.08 -30.12 6.74
CA ASP A 49 41.59 -28.75 6.58
C ASP A 49 42.59 -27.70 7.09
N LEU A 50 43.31 -28.02 8.16
CA LEU A 50 44.21 -27.07 8.84
C LEU A 50 45.69 -27.36 8.64
N GLN A 51 46.02 -28.44 7.91
CA GLN A 51 47.39 -28.87 7.62
C GLN A 51 48.27 -29.10 8.86
N ARG A 52 47.65 -29.23 10.04
CA ARG A 52 48.32 -29.42 11.32
C ARG A 52 48.07 -30.77 11.98
N CYS A 53 48.93 -31.16 12.91
CA CYS A 53 48.76 -32.37 13.70
C CYS A 53 47.67 -32.19 14.77
N ILE A 54 46.69 -33.09 14.79
CA ILE A 54 45.57 -33.13 15.75
C ILE A 54 45.52 -34.49 16.42
N HIS A 55 45.03 -34.56 17.66
CA HIS A 55 44.95 -35.82 18.39
C HIS A 55 43.89 -36.73 17.74
N ALA A 56 44.31 -37.86 17.17
CA ALA A 56 43.47 -38.72 16.32
C ALA A 56 42.25 -39.24 17.08
N GLU A 57 42.44 -39.84 18.25
CA GLU A 57 41.33 -40.48 19.00
C GLU A 57 40.32 -39.49 19.61
N ASN A 58 40.76 -38.27 19.90
CA ASN A 58 40.00 -37.32 20.72
C ASN A 58 39.43 -36.15 19.92
N CYS A 59 40.03 -35.84 18.78
CA CYS A 59 39.69 -34.66 18.01
C CYS A 59 39.47 -34.94 16.52
N GLN A 60 39.78 -36.12 15.99
CA GLN A 60 39.48 -36.43 14.59
C GLN A 60 38.09 -37.07 14.48
N PHE A 61 37.25 -36.49 13.61
CA PHE A 61 35.96 -37.03 13.24
C PHE A 61 35.75 -36.84 11.75
N ASP A 62 35.47 -37.92 11.00
CA ASP A 62 35.36 -37.91 9.53
C ASP A 62 36.54 -37.20 8.81
N ASN A 63 37.76 -37.41 9.31
CA ASN A 63 39.01 -36.76 8.85
C ASN A 63 39.09 -35.24 9.05
N GLN A 64 38.17 -34.68 9.83
CA GLN A 64 38.12 -33.26 10.17
C GLN A 64 38.43 -33.07 11.64
N GLU A 65 39.02 -31.92 11.96
CA GLU A 65 39.23 -31.53 13.35
C GLU A 65 37.89 -31.13 13.97
N CYS A 66 37.47 -31.86 15.01
CA CYS A 66 36.23 -31.59 15.74
C CYS A 66 35.01 -31.42 14.81
N GLY A 67 34.94 -32.26 13.76
CA GLY A 67 33.87 -32.22 12.76
C GLY A 67 33.71 -30.89 12.03
N ASN A 68 34.79 -30.08 11.93
CA ASN A 68 34.79 -28.71 11.40
C ASN A 68 33.92 -27.70 12.17
N HIS A 69 33.61 -28.01 13.43
CA HIS A 69 32.73 -27.21 14.28
C HIS A 69 33.34 -26.96 15.67
N GLY A 70 34.67 -26.90 15.75
CA GLY A 70 35.37 -26.60 16.98
C GLY A 70 36.89 -26.62 16.80
N LYS A 71 37.59 -26.43 17.92
CA LYS A 71 39.06 -26.49 17.98
C LYS A 71 39.49 -27.51 19.02
N CYS A 72 40.39 -28.41 18.64
CA CYS A 72 41.05 -29.35 19.53
C CYS A 72 42.04 -28.59 20.41
N GLN A 73 41.82 -28.66 21.73
CA GLN A 73 42.66 -28.01 22.72
C GLN A 73 43.03 -28.99 23.84
N PRO A 74 44.25 -28.87 24.41
CA PRO A 74 44.60 -29.58 25.62
C PRO A 74 43.75 -29.08 26.80
N LYS A 75 43.18 -30.00 27.58
CA LYS A 75 42.39 -29.67 28.79
C LYS A 75 43.18 -28.89 29.83
N THR A 76 44.49 -29.13 29.88
CA THR A 76 45.45 -28.39 30.72
C THR A 76 46.62 -27.93 29.84
N PRO A 77 46.76 -26.62 29.56
CA PRO A 77 47.74 -26.11 28.60
C PRO A 77 49.21 -26.44 28.93
N THR A 78 49.50 -26.74 30.19
CA THR A 78 50.86 -26.95 30.69
C THR A 78 51.31 -28.41 30.72
N SER A 79 50.42 -29.37 30.45
CA SER A 79 50.77 -30.79 30.53
C SER A 79 50.86 -31.43 29.15
N PRO A 80 52.02 -31.98 28.75
CA PRO A 80 52.15 -32.72 27.49
C PRO A 80 51.34 -34.03 27.47
N THR A 81 50.86 -34.48 28.64
CA THR A 81 49.98 -35.65 28.78
C THR A 81 48.51 -35.27 28.96
N SER A 82 48.15 -33.99 28.75
CA SER A 82 46.78 -33.54 28.92
C SER A 82 45.83 -34.25 27.95
N GLU A 83 44.67 -34.65 28.46
CA GLU A 83 43.52 -35.03 27.64
C GLU A 83 43.20 -33.90 26.64
N PHE A 84 43.02 -34.23 25.37
CA PHE A 84 42.59 -33.28 24.35
C PHE A 84 41.07 -33.31 24.22
N LEU A 85 40.46 -32.12 24.15
CA LEU A 85 39.02 -31.97 24.03
C LEU A 85 38.70 -30.98 22.91
N CYS A 86 37.58 -31.18 22.23
CA CYS A 86 37.06 -30.22 21.29
C CYS A 86 36.33 -29.09 22.01
N ASP A 87 36.81 -27.86 21.81
CA ASP A 87 36.12 -26.63 22.14
C ASP A 87 35.18 -26.28 20.98
N CYS A 88 33.89 -26.59 21.14
CA CYS A 88 32.90 -26.51 20.07
C CYS A 88 32.45 -25.08 19.77
N ASP A 89 32.25 -24.80 18.49
CA ASP A 89 31.63 -23.57 18.02
C ASP A 89 30.20 -23.44 18.55
N LYS A 90 29.73 -22.19 18.64
CA LYS A 90 28.39 -21.88 19.15
C LYS A 90 27.31 -22.66 18.38
N GLY A 91 26.56 -23.48 19.10
CA GLY A 91 25.47 -24.29 18.54
C GLY A 91 25.80 -25.76 18.37
N TYR A 92 27.06 -26.15 18.57
CA TYR A 92 27.53 -27.53 18.52
C TYR A 92 27.87 -28.04 19.93
N LYS A 93 27.89 -29.36 20.10
CA LYS A 93 28.24 -30.05 21.35
C LYS A 93 28.73 -31.47 21.07
N GLY A 94 29.13 -32.16 22.14
CA GLY A 94 29.57 -33.56 22.10
C GLY A 94 31.08 -33.66 21.94
N LYS A 95 31.62 -34.89 22.04
CA LYS A 95 33.06 -35.15 22.01
C LYS A 95 33.75 -34.55 20.77
N PHE A 96 33.06 -34.58 19.64
CA PHE A 96 33.59 -34.16 18.34
C PHE A 96 32.82 -33.00 17.70
N CYS A 97 32.01 -32.26 18.48
CA CYS A 97 31.18 -31.16 17.97
C CYS A 97 30.23 -31.54 16.82
N SER A 98 29.83 -32.80 16.74
CA SER A 98 28.96 -33.33 15.68
C SER A 98 27.47 -33.29 16.02
N ASP A 99 27.14 -33.01 17.28
CA ASP A 99 25.78 -32.88 17.81
C ASP A 99 25.39 -31.42 17.99
N CYS A 100 24.10 -31.14 17.93
CA CYS A 100 23.60 -29.79 18.17
C CYS A 100 23.38 -29.51 19.66
N SER A 101 23.85 -28.35 20.10
CA SER A 101 23.59 -27.79 21.42
C SER A 101 22.08 -27.64 21.69
N HIS A 102 21.73 -27.43 22.95
CA HIS A 102 20.34 -27.14 23.31
C HIS A 102 19.83 -25.91 22.54
N ASN A 103 18.58 -25.96 22.06
CA ASN A 103 17.96 -24.96 21.16
C ASN A 103 18.49 -24.87 19.73
N TYR A 104 19.34 -25.81 19.32
CA TYR A 104 19.74 -25.98 17.93
C TYR A 104 19.13 -27.26 17.35
N TYR A 105 18.98 -27.28 16.03
CA TYR A 105 18.46 -28.40 15.25
C TYR A 105 19.40 -28.67 14.08
N LYS A 106 19.59 -29.94 13.73
CA LYS A 106 20.52 -30.37 12.68
C LYS A 106 19.82 -30.30 11.32
N ILE A 107 20.29 -29.43 10.43
CA ILE A 107 19.84 -29.30 9.03
C ILE A 107 21.07 -29.47 8.14
N ASN A 108 21.08 -30.50 7.29
CA ASN A 108 22.19 -30.77 6.35
C ASN A 108 23.57 -30.71 7.01
N GLN A 109 23.74 -31.40 8.14
CA GLN A 109 24.96 -31.41 8.98
C GLN A 109 25.31 -30.11 9.71
N LYS A 110 24.59 -29.02 9.47
CA LYS A 110 24.74 -27.74 10.19
C LYS A 110 23.78 -27.65 11.37
N CYS A 111 24.22 -27.09 12.49
CA CYS A 111 23.35 -26.77 13.61
C CYS A 111 22.77 -25.37 13.47
N VAL A 112 21.44 -25.29 13.33
CA VAL A 112 20.67 -24.04 13.13
C VAL A 112 19.82 -23.80 14.37
N TYR A 113 19.72 -22.54 14.81
CA TYR A 113 18.89 -22.19 15.97
C TYR A 113 17.41 -22.47 15.68
N LYS A 114 16.68 -23.05 16.64
CA LYS A 114 15.29 -23.50 16.42
C LYS A 114 14.34 -22.38 15.97
N ASP A 115 14.53 -21.17 16.47
CA ASP A 115 13.70 -20.00 16.09
C ASP A 115 13.93 -19.53 14.65
N CYS A 116 14.90 -20.10 13.93
CA CYS A 116 15.14 -19.86 12.51
C CYS A 116 14.52 -20.94 11.61
N ILE A 117 13.69 -21.84 12.15
CA ILE A 117 13.15 -22.99 11.42
C ILE A 117 11.63 -22.85 11.34
N SER A 118 11.09 -22.77 10.12
CA SER A 118 9.67 -22.51 9.88
C SER A 118 8.77 -23.73 10.11
N ASP A 119 9.26 -24.93 9.80
CA ASP A 119 8.52 -26.19 9.91
C ASP A 119 9.47 -27.29 10.41
N LEU A 120 9.13 -27.92 11.54
CA LEU A 120 9.92 -29.00 12.11
C LEU A 120 9.74 -30.34 11.37
N ASN A 121 8.70 -30.48 10.54
CA ASN A 121 8.49 -31.67 9.71
C ASN A 121 9.32 -31.62 8.43
N GLN A 122 9.60 -30.43 7.92
CA GLN A 122 10.50 -30.18 6.78
C GLN A 122 11.48 -29.05 7.14
N PRO A 123 12.45 -29.33 8.03
CA PRO A 123 13.31 -28.31 8.62
C PRO A 123 14.20 -27.66 7.58
N THR A 124 13.99 -26.37 7.38
CA THR A 124 14.78 -25.51 6.50
C THR A 124 15.19 -24.25 7.24
N GLU A 125 16.43 -23.81 7.05
CA GLU A 125 16.93 -22.56 7.63
C GLU A 125 16.24 -21.38 6.93
N CYS A 126 15.42 -20.63 7.67
CA CYS A 126 14.70 -19.46 7.17
C CYS A 126 13.98 -19.72 5.84
N SER A 127 13.35 -20.90 5.74
CA SER A 127 12.61 -21.37 4.56
C SER A 127 13.38 -21.29 3.24
N ASN A 128 14.72 -21.35 3.28
CA ASN A 128 15.63 -21.15 2.14
C ASN A 128 15.60 -19.74 1.50
N PHE A 129 14.89 -18.78 2.11
CA PHE A 129 14.81 -17.39 1.66
C PHE A 129 15.53 -16.41 2.59
N GLY A 130 16.42 -16.92 3.46
CA GLY A 130 17.19 -16.10 4.39
C GLY A 130 18.38 -16.83 4.99
N LYS A 131 19.02 -16.19 5.96
CA LYS A 131 20.09 -16.76 6.79
C LYS A 131 19.77 -16.54 8.26
N CYS A 132 20.07 -17.51 9.12
CA CYS A 132 19.94 -17.33 10.56
C CYS A 132 21.12 -16.52 11.11
N ILE A 133 20.86 -15.30 11.56
CA ILE A 133 21.85 -14.38 12.13
C ILE A 133 21.37 -13.96 13.51
N ASN A 134 22.19 -14.12 14.54
CA ASN A 134 21.84 -13.78 15.92
C ASN A 134 20.48 -14.36 16.35
N GLN A 135 20.24 -15.65 16.05
CA GLN A 135 19.02 -16.37 16.41
C GLN A 135 17.74 -15.85 15.74
N LYS A 136 17.86 -15.03 14.70
CA LYS A 136 16.74 -14.52 13.90
C LYS A 136 17.00 -14.71 12.42
N CYS A 137 15.93 -14.86 11.64
CA CYS A 137 16.07 -14.91 10.20
C CYS A 137 16.31 -13.53 9.61
N SER A 138 17.41 -13.41 8.86
CA SER A 138 17.69 -12.30 7.97
C SER A 138 17.23 -12.69 6.57
N CYS A 139 16.04 -12.23 6.18
CA CYS A 139 15.43 -12.56 4.90
C CYS A 139 16.10 -11.84 3.71
N GLN A 140 16.11 -12.49 2.55
CA GLN A 140 16.60 -11.92 1.30
C GLN A 140 15.72 -10.76 0.80
N ASN A 141 14.42 -10.83 1.09
CA ASN A 141 13.47 -9.78 0.76
C ASN A 141 13.02 -9.03 2.01
N GLU A 142 12.86 -7.72 1.84
CA GLU A 142 12.18 -6.89 2.84
C GLU A 142 10.71 -7.30 2.98
N ASN A 143 10.15 -7.05 4.17
CA ASN A 143 8.74 -7.31 4.48
C ASN A 143 8.32 -8.77 4.35
N MET A 144 9.24 -9.71 4.54
CA MET A 144 8.91 -11.10 4.83
C MET A 144 8.54 -11.28 6.30
N ASN A 145 7.85 -12.37 6.61
CA ASN A 145 7.59 -12.76 7.98
C ASN A 145 8.89 -13.19 8.70
N GLN A 146 8.79 -13.49 9.99
CA GLN A 146 9.93 -13.80 10.84
C GLN A 146 10.73 -15.06 10.45
N PHE A 147 10.20 -15.90 9.55
CA PHE A 147 10.85 -17.12 9.08
C PHE A 147 11.21 -17.08 7.60
N CYS A 148 10.94 -15.97 6.91
CA CYS A 148 11.07 -15.84 5.45
C CYS A 148 10.25 -16.88 4.66
N SER A 149 9.18 -17.43 5.22
CA SER A 149 8.31 -18.38 4.52
C SER A 149 7.23 -17.69 3.69
N ASP A 150 6.84 -16.48 4.09
CA ASP A 150 5.79 -15.68 3.46
C ASP A 150 6.06 -14.19 3.69
N CYS A 151 5.21 -13.34 3.14
CA CYS A 151 5.20 -11.92 3.40
C CYS A 151 4.70 -11.60 4.82
N ALA A 152 5.19 -10.49 5.37
CA ALA A 152 4.69 -9.93 6.61
C ALA A 152 3.22 -9.50 6.45
N GLN A 153 2.55 -9.23 7.58
CA GLN A 153 1.16 -8.79 7.57
C GLN A 153 0.97 -7.56 6.67
N ASN A 154 -0.07 -7.58 5.83
CA ASN A 154 -0.38 -6.55 4.81
C ASN A 154 0.64 -6.46 3.66
N PHE A 155 1.36 -7.53 3.36
CA PHE A 155 2.18 -7.65 2.15
C PHE A 155 1.78 -8.91 1.37
N LYS A 156 1.84 -8.82 0.04
CA LYS A 156 1.63 -9.95 -0.86
C LYS A 156 2.86 -10.20 -1.70
N PHE A 157 3.13 -11.47 -1.98
CA PHE A 157 4.26 -11.88 -2.80
C PHE A 157 3.97 -11.61 -4.28
N HIS A 158 4.75 -10.72 -4.90
CA HIS A 158 4.61 -10.36 -6.31
C HIS A 158 5.98 -10.18 -6.96
N ASN A 159 6.23 -10.90 -8.06
CA ASN A 159 7.49 -10.88 -8.80
C ASN A 159 8.71 -11.08 -7.88
N LYS A 160 8.68 -12.14 -7.06
CA LYS A 160 9.74 -12.54 -6.12
C LYS A 160 10.02 -11.57 -4.97
N LYS A 161 9.13 -10.60 -4.70
CA LYS A 161 9.26 -9.63 -3.60
C LYS A 161 7.95 -9.46 -2.85
N CYS A 162 8.02 -9.17 -1.56
CA CYS A 162 6.86 -8.78 -0.77
C CYS A 162 6.55 -7.30 -0.99
N ARG A 163 5.33 -7.00 -1.42
CA ARG A 163 4.87 -5.63 -1.70
C ARG A 163 3.65 -5.33 -0.86
N LYS A 164 3.54 -4.07 -0.42
CA LYS A 164 2.44 -3.65 0.45
C LYS A 164 1.11 -3.91 -0.24
N ASP A 165 0.32 -4.75 0.40
CA ASP A 165 -1.04 -5.06 0.01
C ASP A 165 -1.93 -3.95 0.56
N LEU A 166 -2.19 -2.94 -0.27
CA LEU A 166 -3.15 -1.89 0.06
C LEU A 166 -4.58 -2.33 -0.25
N CYS A 167 -4.76 -3.50 -0.86
CA CYS A 167 -6.06 -4.09 -1.01
C CYS A 167 -6.37 -4.97 0.20
N GLY A 168 -7.52 -4.76 0.83
CA GLY A 168 -8.18 -5.86 1.53
C GLY A 168 -8.76 -6.87 0.54
N ASP A 169 -10.03 -7.21 0.72
CA ASP A 169 -10.85 -7.96 -0.24
C ASP A 169 -11.57 -7.04 -1.25
N CYS A 170 -11.18 -5.77 -1.33
CA CYS A 170 -11.90 -4.72 -2.06
C CYS A 170 -13.40 -4.69 -1.74
N ASN A 171 -13.75 -5.01 -0.48
CA ASN A 171 -15.11 -5.12 0.05
C ASN A 171 -16.02 -6.06 -0.75
N GLN A 172 -15.44 -7.02 -1.49
CA GLN A 172 -16.17 -7.89 -2.44
C GLN A 172 -16.89 -7.09 -3.55
N LYS A 173 -16.52 -5.83 -3.73
CA LYS A 173 -17.02 -4.91 -4.77
C LYS A 173 -15.94 -4.58 -5.78
N GLY A 174 -14.88 -5.38 -5.86
CA GLY A 174 -13.80 -5.19 -6.81
C GLY A 174 -12.80 -6.33 -6.80
N VAL A 175 -11.79 -6.20 -7.66
CA VAL A 175 -10.67 -7.14 -7.75
C VAL A 175 -9.39 -6.38 -7.40
N CYS A 176 -8.57 -6.94 -6.52
CA CYS A 176 -7.26 -6.39 -6.26
C CYS A 176 -6.28 -6.75 -7.37
N GLY A 177 -5.68 -5.75 -8.00
CA GLY A 177 -4.63 -5.90 -9.00
C GLY A 177 -3.36 -5.17 -8.60
N TYR A 178 -2.22 -5.60 -9.12
CA TYR A 178 -0.97 -4.85 -8.99
C TYR A 178 -0.88 -3.80 -10.09
N ASP A 179 -0.91 -2.52 -9.72
CA ASP A 179 -0.70 -1.42 -10.63
C ASP A 179 0.81 -1.16 -10.78
N THR A 180 1.30 -1.31 -12.01
CA THR A 180 2.71 -1.14 -12.36
C THR A 180 3.18 0.31 -12.30
N PHE A 181 2.26 1.28 -12.48
CA PHE A 181 2.57 2.70 -12.45
C PHE A 181 2.81 3.18 -11.01
N THR A 182 1.87 2.91 -10.10
CA THR A 182 2.01 3.27 -8.68
C THR A 182 2.85 2.27 -7.88
N ARG A 183 3.22 1.13 -8.48
CA ARG A 183 3.96 0.03 -7.85
C ARG A 183 3.29 -0.51 -6.58
N SER A 184 1.97 -0.50 -6.58
CA SER A 184 1.15 -0.85 -5.42
C SER A 184 -0.03 -1.74 -5.83
N PHE A 185 -0.54 -2.51 -4.88
CA PHE A 185 -1.80 -3.22 -5.07
C PHE A 185 -2.97 -2.24 -4.93
N GLN A 186 -3.87 -2.20 -5.91
CA GLN A 186 -5.03 -1.32 -5.91
C GLN A 186 -6.32 -2.08 -6.24
N CYS A 187 -7.43 -1.59 -5.69
CA CYS A 187 -8.74 -2.15 -5.98
C CYS A 187 -9.29 -1.60 -7.30
N SER A 188 -9.48 -2.50 -8.27
CA SER A 188 -10.29 -2.25 -9.45
C SER A 188 -11.75 -2.55 -9.10
N CYS A 189 -12.50 -1.51 -8.77
CA CYS A 189 -13.88 -1.66 -8.32
C CYS A 189 -14.84 -2.03 -9.46
N HIS A 190 -15.91 -2.74 -9.10
CA HIS A 190 -17.07 -2.95 -9.96
C HIS A 190 -17.72 -1.60 -10.34
N PHE A 191 -18.53 -1.63 -11.39
CA PHE A 191 -19.20 -0.44 -11.93
C PHE A 191 -19.94 0.33 -10.82
N ASN A 192 -19.79 1.66 -10.80
CA ASN A 192 -20.35 2.61 -9.84
C ASN A 192 -19.74 2.65 -8.44
N TYR A 193 -18.61 1.97 -8.20
CA TYR A 193 -17.86 2.09 -6.95
C TYR A 193 -16.56 2.88 -7.16
N ASN A 194 -16.13 3.60 -6.13
CA ASN A 194 -14.96 4.45 -6.17
C ASN A 194 -13.69 3.70 -5.73
N SER A 195 -12.65 3.71 -6.57
CA SER A 195 -11.36 3.09 -6.28
C SER A 195 -10.57 3.80 -5.19
N SER A 196 -10.75 5.11 -5.00
CA SER A 196 -10.05 5.86 -3.95
C SER A 196 -10.50 5.46 -2.54
N SER A 197 -11.72 4.95 -2.39
CA SER A 197 -12.29 4.48 -1.13
C SER A 197 -12.23 2.95 -0.99
N GLN A 198 -11.37 2.27 -1.77
CA GLN A 198 -11.27 0.81 -1.77
C GLN A 198 -12.62 0.11 -2.02
N CYS A 199 -13.44 0.69 -2.91
CA CYS A 199 -14.78 0.21 -3.26
C CYS A 199 -15.79 0.22 -2.11
N THR A 200 -15.58 1.03 -1.06
CA THR A 200 -16.58 1.22 0.01
C THR A 200 -17.64 2.25 -0.38
N GLU A 201 -17.27 3.24 -1.17
CA GLU A 201 -18.17 4.32 -1.57
C GLU A 201 -18.59 4.18 -3.03
N CYS A 202 -19.81 4.61 -3.33
CA CYS A 202 -20.26 4.83 -4.70
C CYS A 202 -19.45 5.93 -5.40
N SER A 203 -19.18 5.70 -6.68
CA SER A 203 -18.68 6.69 -7.61
C SER A 203 -19.84 7.51 -8.15
N ASN A 204 -19.60 8.79 -8.42
CA ASN A 204 -20.60 9.74 -8.93
C ASN A 204 -21.85 9.85 -8.03
N PHE A 205 -22.91 10.47 -8.56
CA PHE A 205 -24.21 10.68 -7.91
C PHE A 205 -25.02 9.39 -7.74
N TYR A 206 -24.39 8.28 -7.35
CA TYR A 206 -25.04 7.02 -6.98
C TYR A 206 -25.30 6.96 -5.48
N SER A 207 -26.41 6.33 -5.09
CA SER A 207 -26.84 6.25 -3.69
C SER A 207 -26.16 5.10 -2.95
N GLN A 208 -25.54 5.43 -1.81
CA GLN A 208 -24.97 4.45 -0.88
C GLN A 208 -26.02 3.48 -0.32
N GLU A 209 -27.22 3.99 -0.01
CA GLU A 209 -28.32 3.18 0.53
C GLU A 209 -28.75 2.06 -0.43
N SER A 210 -28.56 2.29 -1.74
CA SER A 210 -28.88 1.32 -2.78
C SER A 210 -27.75 0.36 -3.11
N ASN A 211 -26.62 0.39 -2.38
CA ASN A 211 -25.37 -0.27 -2.76
C ASN A 211 -24.93 0.11 -4.19
N CYS A 212 -25.01 1.41 -4.52
CA CYS A 212 -24.59 1.99 -5.81
C CYS A 212 -25.35 1.45 -7.04
N ARG A 213 -26.56 0.91 -6.83
CA ARG A 213 -27.41 0.41 -7.92
C ARG A 213 -28.29 1.50 -8.51
N PHE A 214 -28.68 2.47 -7.71
CA PHE A 214 -29.55 3.58 -8.11
C PHE A 214 -28.83 4.91 -7.97
N CYS A 215 -29.26 5.88 -8.76
CA CYS A 215 -28.80 7.26 -8.61
C CYS A 215 -29.36 7.89 -7.34
N LEU A 216 -28.72 8.97 -6.91
CA LEU A 216 -29.32 9.95 -6.03
C LEU A 216 -30.59 10.53 -6.67
N GLN A 217 -31.43 11.14 -5.85
CA GLN A 217 -32.73 11.67 -6.29
C GLN A 217 -32.56 12.62 -7.49
N ASN A 218 -33.45 12.48 -8.47
CA ASN A 218 -33.52 13.29 -9.69
C ASN A 218 -32.37 13.11 -10.70
N TYR A 219 -31.52 12.10 -10.54
CA TYR A 219 -30.52 11.74 -11.55
C TYR A 219 -30.97 10.58 -12.44
N ASP A 220 -30.55 10.62 -13.70
CA ASP A 220 -30.95 9.66 -14.73
C ASP A 220 -30.06 8.40 -14.73
N ILE A 221 -30.64 7.26 -14.33
CA ILE A 221 -29.95 5.96 -14.31
C ILE A 221 -29.55 5.48 -15.71
N GLN A 222 -30.29 5.83 -16.77
CA GLN A 222 -29.95 5.45 -18.14
C GLN A 222 -28.73 6.20 -18.67
N LYS A 223 -28.36 7.31 -18.02
CA LYS A 223 -27.17 8.11 -18.29
C LYS A 223 -26.10 7.93 -17.21
N ASN A 224 -26.09 6.80 -16.51
CA ASN A 224 -25.16 6.47 -15.44
C ASN A 224 -25.08 7.57 -14.35
N CYS A 225 -26.22 8.16 -14.01
CA CYS A 225 -26.32 9.25 -13.03
C CYS A 225 -25.49 10.50 -13.37
N ALA A 226 -25.06 10.65 -14.63
CA ALA A 226 -24.25 11.80 -15.05
C ALA A 226 -25.09 13.05 -15.37
N ARG A 227 -26.42 12.93 -15.40
CA ARG A 227 -27.35 14.01 -15.75
C ARG A 227 -28.61 13.94 -14.89
N CYS A 228 -29.25 15.09 -14.72
CA CYS A 228 -30.56 15.16 -14.10
C CYS A 228 -31.65 14.59 -15.03
N ILE A 229 -32.71 14.04 -14.45
CA ILE A 229 -33.96 13.76 -15.17
C ILE A 229 -34.73 15.06 -15.39
N ASN A 230 -35.70 15.06 -16.31
CA ASN A 230 -36.61 16.18 -16.57
C ASN A 230 -35.86 17.53 -16.75
N GLN A 231 -36.38 18.61 -16.18
CA GLN A 231 -35.85 19.97 -16.26
C GLN A 231 -35.18 20.38 -14.93
N PHE A 232 -34.62 19.42 -14.21
CA PHE A 232 -33.76 19.70 -13.06
C PHE A 232 -32.44 20.34 -13.52
N ASP A 233 -31.96 21.31 -12.74
CA ASP A 233 -30.77 22.09 -13.03
C ASP A 233 -29.49 21.39 -12.49
N PRO A 234 -28.56 20.96 -13.37
CA PRO A 234 -27.29 20.39 -12.96
C PRO A 234 -26.43 21.34 -12.12
N ALA A 235 -26.58 22.66 -12.26
CA ALA A 235 -25.85 23.64 -11.45
C ALA A 235 -26.21 23.55 -9.95
N THR A 236 -27.36 22.95 -9.64
CA THR A 236 -27.83 22.73 -8.27
C THR A 236 -27.73 21.26 -7.85
N ASN A 237 -26.93 20.45 -8.54
CA ASN A 237 -26.86 19.00 -8.34
C ASN A 237 -28.25 18.33 -8.43
N CYS A 238 -29.10 18.80 -9.36
CA CYS A 238 -30.46 18.31 -9.57
C CYS A 238 -31.40 18.45 -8.35
N SER A 239 -31.10 19.38 -7.43
CA SER A 239 -31.98 19.66 -6.29
C SER A 239 -33.07 20.69 -6.61
N SER A 240 -32.92 21.46 -7.69
CA SER A 240 -33.89 22.46 -8.12
C SER A 240 -34.15 22.39 -9.62
N CYS A 241 -35.28 22.94 -10.05
CA CYS A 241 -35.64 23.02 -11.46
C CYS A 241 -34.98 24.21 -12.15
N TYR A 242 -34.83 24.14 -13.47
CA TYR A 242 -34.64 25.33 -14.28
C TYR A 242 -35.76 26.34 -14.04
N LYS A 243 -35.42 27.62 -14.20
CA LYS A 243 -36.38 28.73 -14.07
C LYS A 243 -37.62 28.49 -14.93
N GLY A 244 -38.80 28.59 -14.30
CA GLY A 244 -40.10 28.40 -14.94
C GLY A 244 -40.75 27.03 -14.74
N PHE A 245 -40.05 26.06 -14.15
CA PHE A 245 -40.58 24.74 -13.83
C PHE A 245 -40.88 24.56 -12.33
N SER A 246 -41.90 23.77 -12.00
CA SER A 246 -42.31 23.51 -10.62
C SER A 246 -41.60 22.31 -10.01
N ILE A 247 -40.99 22.49 -8.84
CA ILE A 247 -40.38 21.40 -8.07
C ILE A 247 -41.41 20.38 -7.57
N GLU A 248 -42.65 20.82 -7.28
CA GLU A 248 -43.74 19.96 -6.82
C GLU A 248 -44.15 18.94 -7.89
N SER A 249 -44.03 19.33 -9.16
CA SER A 249 -44.25 18.46 -10.32
C SER A 249 -43.02 17.64 -10.73
N SER A 250 -41.95 17.63 -9.91
CA SER A 250 -40.64 17.06 -10.29
C SER A 250 -40.09 17.66 -11.59
N CYS A 251 -40.24 18.98 -11.75
CA CYS A 251 -39.82 19.77 -12.91
C CYS A 251 -40.42 19.31 -14.25
N VAL A 252 -41.63 18.75 -14.23
CA VAL A 252 -42.37 18.37 -15.44
C VAL A 252 -43.27 19.52 -15.91
N ASP A 253 -43.95 20.17 -14.97
CA ASP A 253 -44.92 21.22 -15.25
C ASP A 253 -44.34 22.62 -15.02
N CYS A 254 -44.99 23.62 -15.61
CA CYS A 254 -44.62 25.01 -15.38
C CYS A 254 -44.93 25.43 -13.93
N GLN A 255 -44.10 26.31 -13.37
CA GLN A 255 -44.27 26.83 -12.01
C GLN A 255 -45.55 27.65 -11.85
N PHE A 256 -45.94 28.39 -12.90
CA PHE A 256 -47.13 29.23 -12.92
C PHE A 256 -47.84 29.11 -14.28
N ASP A 257 -49.16 29.29 -14.29
CA ASP A 257 -49.97 29.26 -15.51
C ASP A 257 -49.58 30.34 -16.53
N ASN A 258 -48.86 31.38 -16.11
CA ASN A 258 -48.41 32.47 -16.99
C ASN A 258 -47.18 32.09 -17.84
N PHE A 259 -46.58 30.92 -17.61
CA PHE A 259 -45.57 30.37 -18.50
C PHE A 259 -46.22 29.74 -19.74
N ASP A 260 -45.50 29.80 -20.87
CA ASP A 260 -45.95 29.19 -22.12
C ASP A 260 -45.59 27.70 -22.14
N THR A 261 -46.61 26.84 -21.96
CA THR A 261 -46.46 25.38 -21.97
C THR A 261 -46.03 24.85 -23.34
N GLN A 262 -46.39 25.53 -24.45
CA GLN A 262 -45.96 25.12 -25.80
C GLN A 262 -44.47 25.37 -26.02
N LYS A 263 -43.89 26.29 -25.26
CA LYS A 263 -42.45 26.59 -25.27
C LYS A 263 -41.72 25.99 -24.06
N ASN A 264 -42.28 24.93 -23.48
CA ASN A 264 -41.73 24.20 -22.35
C ASN A 264 -41.35 25.15 -21.19
N CYS A 265 -42.24 26.06 -20.80
CA CYS A 265 -42.04 26.96 -19.66
C CYS A 265 -40.79 27.86 -19.71
N LYS A 266 -40.08 27.93 -20.84
CA LYS A 266 -38.85 28.73 -20.99
C LYS A 266 -39.12 30.21 -21.22
N VAL A 267 -40.36 30.57 -21.52
CA VAL A 267 -40.79 31.94 -21.73
C VAL A 267 -42.17 32.15 -21.14
N CYS A 268 -42.50 33.40 -20.84
CA CYS A 268 -43.85 33.76 -20.43
C CYS A 268 -44.82 33.78 -21.60
N LYS A 269 -46.11 33.64 -21.30
CA LYS A 269 -47.20 34.04 -22.17
C LYS A 269 -47.05 35.52 -22.57
N PRO A 270 -47.67 35.97 -23.69
CA PRO A 270 -47.51 37.32 -24.19
C PRO A 270 -47.74 38.40 -23.12
N ASN A 271 -46.88 39.43 -23.13
CA ASN A 271 -46.96 40.63 -22.27
C ASN A 271 -46.61 40.44 -20.78
N PHE A 272 -46.24 39.24 -20.34
CA PHE A 272 -45.70 38.97 -19.00
C PHE A 272 -44.18 39.15 -18.94
N ASP A 273 -43.66 39.57 -17.78
CA ASP A 273 -42.24 39.80 -17.55
C ASP A 273 -41.54 38.53 -17.05
N PHE A 274 -40.53 38.07 -17.80
CA PHE A 274 -39.73 36.90 -17.44
C PHE A 274 -38.80 37.17 -16.23
N SER A 275 -38.46 38.43 -15.96
CA SER A 275 -37.63 38.80 -14.81
C SER A 275 -38.32 38.45 -13.49
N THR A 276 -39.64 38.58 -13.44
CA THR A 276 -40.49 38.32 -12.27
C THR A 276 -41.12 36.92 -12.28
N ASN A 277 -40.52 35.96 -13.00
CA ASN A 277 -41.09 34.62 -13.18
C ASN A 277 -42.52 34.63 -13.76
N CYS A 278 -42.81 35.56 -14.68
CA CYS A 278 -44.12 35.73 -15.30
C CYS A 278 -45.25 36.04 -14.30
N GLN A 279 -44.92 36.55 -13.11
CA GLN A 279 -45.92 36.93 -12.12
C GLN A 279 -46.48 38.33 -12.38
N THR A 280 -45.70 39.20 -13.02
CA THR A 280 -46.11 40.57 -13.35
C THR A 280 -46.15 40.82 -14.84
N CYS A 281 -46.95 41.79 -15.26
CA CYS A 281 -46.93 42.28 -16.63
C CYS A 281 -45.67 43.09 -16.91
N MET A 282 -45.23 43.11 -18.18
CA MET A 282 -44.19 44.04 -18.63
C MET A 282 -44.66 45.50 -18.48
N SER A 283 -43.70 46.42 -18.41
CA SER A 283 -44.00 47.87 -18.34
C SER A 283 -44.92 48.30 -19.48
N GLY A 284 -45.96 49.07 -19.16
CA GLY A 284 -47.00 49.50 -20.12
C GLY A 284 -48.19 48.54 -20.26
N TYR A 285 -48.22 47.44 -19.49
CA TYR A 285 -49.33 46.48 -19.45
C TYR A 285 -49.90 46.37 -18.04
N LYS A 286 -51.19 46.03 -17.91
CA LYS A 286 -51.86 45.72 -16.64
C LYS A 286 -52.52 44.35 -16.70
N THR A 287 -52.69 43.71 -15.55
CA THR A 287 -53.43 42.45 -15.44
C THR A 287 -54.93 42.72 -15.51
N GLU A 288 -55.61 42.10 -16.48
CA GLU A 288 -57.06 42.13 -16.64
C GLU A 288 -57.54 40.71 -16.97
N ASN A 289 -58.43 40.15 -16.13
CA ASN A 289 -58.92 38.76 -16.24
C ASN A 289 -57.82 37.70 -16.40
N GLY A 290 -56.71 37.86 -15.66
CA GLY A 290 -55.57 36.93 -15.70
C GLY A 290 -54.65 37.09 -16.92
N ASN A 291 -54.90 38.06 -17.80
CA ASN A 291 -54.05 38.35 -18.96
C ASN A 291 -53.43 39.75 -18.87
N CYS A 292 -52.24 39.93 -19.43
CA CYS A 292 -51.59 41.24 -19.52
C CYS A 292 -52.06 41.99 -20.76
N VAL A 293 -52.86 43.04 -20.55
CA VAL A 293 -53.41 43.90 -21.60
C VAL A 293 -52.71 45.27 -21.61
N LYS A 294 -52.53 45.85 -22.80
CA LYS A 294 -51.82 47.13 -22.97
C LYS A 294 -52.59 48.26 -22.27
N GLN A 295 -51.92 49.05 -21.45
CA GLN A 295 -52.52 50.24 -20.84
C GLN A 295 -52.70 51.31 -21.93
N ASN A 296 -53.95 51.57 -22.32
CA ASN A 296 -54.27 52.74 -23.13
C ASN A 296 -54.23 53.97 -22.22
N PHE A 297 -53.10 54.67 -22.22
CA PHE A 297 -53.03 56.02 -21.67
C PHE A 297 -53.85 56.95 -22.59
N LEU A 298 -55.08 57.25 -22.21
CA LEU A 298 -55.83 58.33 -22.81
C LEU A 298 -55.22 59.64 -22.29
N MET A 299 -54.29 60.23 -23.05
CA MET A 299 -53.76 61.55 -22.73
C MET A 299 -54.84 62.59 -23.04
N ILE A 300 -55.64 62.95 -22.03
CA ILE A 300 -56.61 64.05 -22.15
C ILE A 300 -55.85 65.36 -21.94
N ILE A 301 -55.53 66.06 -23.03
CA ILE A 301 -55.00 67.42 -22.98
C ILE A 301 -56.20 68.35 -22.76
N ILE A 302 -56.40 68.81 -21.52
CA ILE A 302 -57.41 69.82 -21.21
C ILE A 302 -56.80 71.20 -21.44
N PHE A 303 -57.17 71.87 -22.55
CA PHE A 303 -56.88 73.28 -22.74
C PHE A 303 -57.84 74.11 -21.87
N SER A 304 -57.35 74.63 -20.74
CA SER A 304 -58.06 75.66 -19.99
C SER A 304 -57.60 77.04 -20.47
N SER A 305 -58.46 77.73 -21.20
CA SER A 305 -58.21 79.08 -21.72
C SER A 305 -58.49 80.14 -20.67
N PHE A 306 -57.73 80.14 -19.58
CA PHE A 306 -57.62 81.29 -18.68
C PHE A 306 -56.16 81.42 -18.21
N GLY A 307 -55.41 82.32 -18.85
CA GLY A 307 -54.20 82.94 -18.31
C GLY A 307 -53.05 82.02 -17.88
N GLY A 308 -52.14 81.70 -18.81
CA GLY A 308 -50.69 81.80 -18.54
C GLY A 308 -49.93 80.63 -17.90
N ALA A 309 -50.51 79.47 -17.59
CA ALA A 309 -49.71 78.32 -17.13
C ALA A 309 -50.28 76.98 -17.64
N ILE A 310 -49.47 76.23 -18.40
CA ILE A 310 -49.80 74.87 -18.84
C ILE A 310 -49.50 73.91 -17.68
N PHE A 311 -50.54 73.43 -17.01
CA PHE A 311 -50.42 72.31 -16.07
C PHE A 311 -50.80 71.01 -16.78
N ILE A 312 -49.82 70.13 -16.97
CA ILE A 312 -50.04 68.77 -17.48
C ILE A 312 -50.51 67.91 -16.30
N PHE A 313 -51.80 67.63 -16.21
CA PHE A 313 -52.34 66.63 -15.28
C PHE A 313 -52.47 65.28 -15.97
N CYS A 314 -51.65 64.30 -15.57
CA CYS A 314 -51.85 62.90 -15.93
C CYS A 314 -52.99 62.31 -15.10
N VAL A 315 -54.19 62.18 -15.69
CA VAL A 315 -55.31 61.47 -15.06
C VAL A 315 -55.27 60.00 -15.49
N VAL A 316 -55.06 59.09 -14.52
CA VAL A 316 -55.21 57.65 -14.74
C VAL A 316 -56.70 57.31 -14.72
N ALA A 317 -57.31 57.19 -15.89
CA ALA A 317 -58.72 56.81 -15.99
C ALA A 317 -58.90 55.30 -15.76
N GLY A 318 -59.42 54.92 -14.59
CA GLY A 318 -59.95 53.57 -14.34
C GLY A 318 -61.28 53.38 -15.08
N GLY A 319 -61.23 52.85 -16.30
CA GLY A 319 -62.43 52.58 -17.09
C GLY A 319 -63.21 51.36 -16.60
N PHE A 320 -64.40 51.58 -16.06
CA PHE A 320 -65.47 50.58 -15.96
C PHE A 320 -66.07 50.38 -17.36
N PHE A 321 -65.83 49.22 -17.98
CA PHE A 321 -66.57 48.82 -19.18
C PHE A 321 -67.92 48.24 -18.78
N ILE A 322 -69.00 48.97 -19.05
CA ILE A 322 -70.36 48.42 -19.04
C ILE A 322 -70.57 47.71 -20.39
N ASN A 323 -70.67 46.39 -20.33
CA ASN A 323 -70.98 45.51 -21.46
C ASN A 323 -72.43 45.76 -21.90
N LYS A 324 -72.65 46.17 -23.16
CA LYS A 324 -73.99 46.15 -23.76
C LYS A 324 -74.19 44.81 -24.47
N LYS A 325 -75.29 44.16 -24.10
CA LYS A 325 -75.85 42.92 -24.68
C LYS A 325 -75.90 42.94 -26.20
#